data_AF-A0A6F9A721-F1
#
_entry.id   AF-A0A6F9A721-F1
#
_cell.length_a   1.000
_cell.length_b   1.000
_cell.length_c   1.000
_cell.angle_alpha   90.00
_cell.angle_beta   90.00
_cell.angle_gamma   90.00
#
_symmetry.space_group_name_H-M   'P 1'
#
loop_
_entity.id
_entity.type
_entity.pdbx_description
1 polymer ?
#
loop_
_entity_poly.entity_id
_entity_poly.type
_entity_poly.pdbx_seq_one_letter_code
_entity_poly.pdbx_strand_id
1 'polypeptide(L)'
;MARLSRLSLRKLLVFFLCLSAVLFIWITLQVVVELGQFERTVHILPPRNLHESGWRHGLHGSGMLASERTPPGGPEGQYPYIVWWSPLTGEIGRLGECGTNKCFFTINRTLYSHPSTQAFLFYGTDFNIKSLPLPRRAHHQWALFHEESPKNNYKLFHEPVITLFNHTATFSQHSHLPLTSQYLESLEVLTSQTYLVSLDQKNELRKTLAPVVYVQSDCDPPSDRDTYVSELMKHINVDSYGQCLHNKDLPSHLRDSTTMEEQAFYQILAQYKFILAFENAVCDDYITEKLWRPLKLGVVPVYYGAPNVRKWLPSNSSAVVVVPDEPPEKLARYLKRLDEDDGEYATYLEWKLKREVSNLELVKELKERPWGVQDLTQENYVDVFECMVCNRVWENIDRQKKGLVPKTWQAEGNHLKCPPPRIFDFASGPRNRTSLRGIWTASYEQSKKEARALRCLAERNRNFTVAQYWKEVFTD
;
A
#
# COMPACT_ATOMS: atom_id res chain seq x y z
N MET A 1 42.51 56.98 -36.16
CA MET A 1 42.13 55.67 -35.58
C MET A 1 42.61 55.67 -34.13
N ALA A 2 41.87 55.46 -33.06
CA ALA A 2 40.47 55.15 -32.83
C ALA A 2 40.05 55.87 -31.52
N ARG A 3 38.86 56.48 -31.48
CA ARG A 3 38.26 57.07 -30.27
C ARG A 3 37.64 55.94 -29.45
N LEU A 4 38.20 55.65 -28.27
CA LEU A 4 37.53 54.88 -27.23
C LEU A 4 36.27 55.62 -26.77
N SER A 5 35.09 55.04 -27.00
CA SER A 5 33.82 55.53 -26.48
C SER A 5 33.64 55.06 -25.04
N ARG A 6 33.63 56.02 -24.10
CA ARG A 6 33.20 55.81 -22.71
C ARG A 6 31.72 55.40 -22.70
N LEU A 7 31.43 54.12 -22.47
CA LEU A 7 30.08 53.71 -22.06
C LEU A 7 29.76 54.38 -20.71
N SER A 8 28.62 55.09 -20.63
CA SER A 8 28.24 55.74 -19.37
C SER A 8 27.93 54.69 -18.30
N LEU A 9 28.34 54.96 -17.06
CA LEU A 9 28.17 54.07 -15.92
C LEU A 9 26.71 53.58 -15.76
N ARG A 10 25.73 54.42 -16.12
CA ARG A 10 24.29 54.07 -16.16
C ARG A 10 23.97 52.97 -17.18
N LYS A 11 24.57 53.01 -18.38
CA LYS A 11 24.37 51.96 -19.39
C LYS A 11 25.01 50.64 -18.96
N LEU A 12 26.15 50.70 -18.26
CA LEU A 12 26.78 49.52 -17.68
C LEU A 12 25.92 48.90 -16.57
N LEU A 13 25.35 49.73 -15.69
CA LEU A 13 24.50 49.28 -14.59
C LEU A 13 23.19 48.65 -15.07
N VAL A 14 22.55 49.24 -16.09
CA VAL A 14 21.37 48.68 -16.75
C VAL A 14 21.73 47.35 -17.44
N PHE A 15 22.89 47.26 -18.08
CA PHE A 15 23.36 46.02 -18.69
C PHE A 15 23.58 44.90 -17.66
N PHE A 16 24.18 45.20 -16.50
CA PHE A 16 24.35 44.23 -15.41
C PHE A 16 23.02 43.83 -14.75
N LEU A 17 22.09 44.77 -14.56
CA LEU A 17 20.74 44.47 -14.06
C LEU A 17 19.97 43.57 -15.04
N CYS A 18 20.02 43.87 -16.34
CA CYS A 18 19.45 43.01 -17.37
C CYS A 18 20.11 41.62 -17.39
N LEU A 19 21.44 41.53 -17.24
CA LEU A 19 22.14 40.25 -17.15
C LEU A 19 21.69 39.44 -15.93
N SER A 20 21.53 40.10 -14.77
CA SER A 20 21.07 39.45 -13.55
C SER A 20 19.62 38.97 -13.65
N ALA A 21 18.74 39.74 -14.29
CA ALA A 21 17.36 39.35 -14.54
C ALA A 21 17.27 38.19 -15.54
N VAL A 22 18.08 38.21 -16.61
CA VAL A 22 18.16 37.10 -17.58
C VAL A 22 18.73 35.84 -16.92
N LEU A 23 19.74 35.97 -16.06
CA LEU A 23 20.30 34.85 -15.30
C LEU A 23 19.29 34.28 -14.30
N PHE A 24 18.53 35.15 -13.62
CA PHE A 24 17.47 34.72 -12.70
C PHE A 24 16.33 34.02 -13.44
N ILE A 25 15.90 34.57 -14.59
CA ILE A 25 14.89 33.93 -15.45
C ILE A 25 15.43 32.60 -15.97
N TRP A 26 16.68 32.53 -16.40
CA TRP A 26 17.30 31.26 -16.84
C TRP A 26 17.32 30.25 -15.71
N ILE A 27 17.79 30.61 -14.51
CA ILE A 27 17.85 29.71 -13.35
C ILE A 27 16.44 29.26 -12.95
N THR A 28 15.45 30.16 -12.90
CA THR A 28 14.06 29.78 -12.60
C THR A 28 13.47 28.89 -13.70
N LEU A 29 13.75 29.15 -14.97
CA LEU A 29 13.31 28.27 -16.07
C LEU A 29 13.99 26.90 -15.97
N GLN A 30 15.29 26.86 -15.64
CA GLN A 30 16.05 25.63 -15.42
C GLN A 30 15.46 24.84 -14.25
N VAL A 31 15.13 25.50 -13.13
CA VAL A 31 14.49 24.88 -11.96
C VAL A 31 13.08 24.40 -12.28
N VAL A 32 12.29 25.15 -13.06
CA VAL A 32 10.96 24.71 -13.50
C VAL A 32 11.04 23.56 -14.49
N VAL A 33 12.05 23.55 -15.38
CA VAL A 33 12.32 22.45 -16.30
C VAL A 33 12.82 21.22 -15.54
N GLU A 34 13.68 21.38 -14.54
CA GLU A 34 14.17 20.30 -13.68
C GLU A 34 13.05 19.75 -12.79
N LEU A 35 12.18 20.59 -12.23
CA LEU A 35 10.98 20.15 -11.48
C LEU A 35 9.96 19.47 -12.39
N GLY A 36 9.75 19.97 -13.61
CA GLY A 36 8.91 19.34 -14.62
C GLY A 36 9.52 18.05 -15.18
N GLN A 37 10.84 17.96 -15.24
CA GLN A 37 11.58 16.72 -15.54
C GLN A 37 11.51 15.78 -14.36
N PHE A 38 11.53 16.24 -13.11
CA PHE A 38 11.35 15.42 -11.92
C PHE A 38 9.94 14.82 -11.87
N GLU A 39 8.90 15.62 -12.15
CA GLU A 39 7.54 15.10 -12.38
C GLU A 39 7.50 14.09 -13.53
N ARG A 40 8.21 14.35 -14.64
CA ARG A 40 8.33 13.38 -15.73
C ARG A 40 9.11 12.14 -15.35
N THR A 41 10.19 12.19 -14.56
CA THR A 41 10.98 11.01 -14.18
C THR A 41 10.25 10.18 -13.13
N VAL A 42 9.46 10.80 -12.25
CA VAL A 42 8.48 10.12 -11.40
C VAL A 42 7.36 9.47 -12.23
N HIS A 43 7.00 10.05 -13.38
CA HIS A 43 6.01 9.49 -14.33
C HIS A 43 6.60 8.64 -15.47
N ILE A 44 7.94 8.59 -15.62
CA ILE A 44 8.72 7.75 -16.53
C ILE A 44 9.48 6.73 -15.64
N LEU A 45 8.77 6.15 -14.68
CA LEU A 45 8.83 4.71 -14.61
C LEU A 45 8.03 4.22 -15.83
N PRO A 46 8.45 3.15 -16.54
CA PRO A 46 7.60 2.55 -17.55
C PRO A 46 6.21 2.31 -16.93
N PRO A 47 5.09 2.29 -17.70
CA PRO A 47 3.82 1.86 -17.14
C PRO A 47 4.09 0.57 -16.39
N ARG A 48 4.02 0.63 -15.06
CA ARG A 48 4.12 -0.57 -14.23
C ARG A 48 3.00 -1.43 -14.77
N ASN A 49 3.35 -2.46 -15.52
CA ASN A 49 2.43 -3.53 -15.80
C ASN A 49 1.82 -3.89 -14.44
N LEU A 50 0.50 -4.04 -14.39
CA LEU A 50 -0.33 -4.48 -13.27
C LEU A 50 0.07 -5.89 -12.77
N HIS A 51 1.35 -6.10 -12.55
CA HIS A 51 2.04 -7.39 -12.49
C HIS A 51 3.13 -7.40 -11.40
N GLU A 52 3.44 -6.25 -10.78
CA GLU A 52 4.35 -6.15 -9.62
C GLU A 52 3.66 -6.38 -8.26
N SER A 53 2.33 -6.51 -8.23
CA SER A 53 1.66 -7.28 -7.19
C SER A 53 1.66 -8.74 -7.65
N GLY A 54 2.54 -9.57 -7.09
CA GLY A 54 2.64 -11.03 -7.37
C GLY A 54 1.38 -11.84 -7.05
N TRP A 55 0.23 -11.19 -6.86
CA TRP A 55 -1.08 -11.79 -6.80
C TRP A 55 -1.61 -11.96 -8.22
N ARG A 56 -1.23 -13.05 -8.88
CA ARG A 56 -2.10 -13.60 -9.91
C ARG A 56 -3.42 -13.94 -9.22
N HIS A 57 -4.40 -13.05 -9.29
CA HIS A 57 -5.77 -13.48 -9.14
C HIS A 57 -6.01 -14.50 -10.26
N GLY A 58 -5.97 -15.78 -9.91
CA GLY A 58 -6.78 -16.77 -10.59
C GLY A 58 -8.24 -16.38 -10.38
N LEU A 59 -8.74 -15.41 -11.14
CA LEU A 59 -10.16 -15.15 -11.35
C LEU A 59 -10.73 -16.33 -12.16
N HIS A 60 -10.73 -17.51 -11.53
CA HIS A 60 -11.52 -18.64 -11.95
C HIS A 60 -12.15 -19.24 -10.70
N GLY A 61 -13.05 -18.47 -10.10
CA GLY A 61 -14.08 -18.95 -9.19
C GLY A 61 -15.28 -19.48 -9.98
N SER A 62 -15.38 -20.80 -10.02
CA SER A 62 -16.51 -21.70 -10.28
C SER A 62 -17.73 -21.24 -11.10
N GLY A 63 -18.06 -22.07 -12.11
CA GLY A 63 -19.45 -22.37 -12.44
C GLY A 63 -20.07 -21.54 -13.55
N MET A 64 -19.52 -21.62 -14.77
CA MET A 64 -20.22 -21.13 -15.96
C MET A 64 -21.47 -21.99 -16.25
N LEU A 65 -22.58 -21.69 -15.57
CA LEU A 65 -23.81 -21.46 -16.32
C LEU A 65 -23.61 -20.13 -17.03
N ALA A 66 -23.79 -20.13 -18.35
CA ALA A 66 -23.49 -19.02 -19.24
C ALA A 66 -23.98 -17.68 -18.66
N SER A 67 -23.04 -16.81 -18.29
CA SER A 67 -23.33 -15.39 -18.04
C SER A 67 -23.87 -14.79 -19.34
N GLU A 68 -25.15 -14.44 -19.34
CA GLU A 68 -25.75 -13.64 -20.41
C GLU A 68 -24.97 -12.33 -20.49
N ARG A 69 -24.21 -12.15 -21.57
CA ARG A 69 -23.51 -10.89 -21.88
C ARG A 69 -24.54 -9.77 -21.95
N THR A 70 -24.65 -8.98 -20.88
CA THR A 70 -25.52 -7.82 -20.83
C THR A 70 -24.89 -6.72 -21.69
N PRO A 71 -25.66 -6.00 -22.54
CA PRO A 71 -25.12 -4.97 -23.42
C PRO A 71 -24.38 -3.86 -22.63
N PRO A 72 -23.45 -3.13 -23.26
CA PRO A 72 -22.57 -2.15 -22.60
C PRO A 72 -23.29 -0.95 -21.94
N GLY A 73 -24.60 -0.82 -22.14
CA GLY A 73 -25.46 0.16 -21.46
C GLY A 73 -26.14 -0.34 -20.17
N GLY A 74 -25.97 -1.62 -19.82
CA GLY A 74 -26.66 -2.27 -18.70
C GLY A 74 -28.18 -2.44 -18.94
N PRO A 75 -28.90 -3.16 -18.07
CA PRO A 75 -30.36 -3.22 -18.11
C PRO A 75 -30.95 -1.87 -17.65
N GLU A 76 -31.54 -1.11 -18.57
CA GLU A 76 -32.09 0.22 -18.28
C GLU A 76 -33.12 0.20 -17.14
N GLY A 77 -32.95 1.08 -16.16
CA GLY A 77 -33.96 1.39 -15.13
C GLY A 77 -34.21 0.33 -14.06
N GLN A 78 -33.57 -0.84 -14.12
CA GLN A 78 -33.89 -1.94 -13.19
C GLN A 78 -32.99 -1.99 -11.94
N TYR A 79 -31.73 -1.58 -12.05
CA TYR A 79 -30.74 -1.66 -10.96
C TYR A 79 -29.84 -0.42 -10.88
N PRO A 80 -29.30 -0.08 -9.69
CA PRO A 80 -28.28 0.94 -9.53
C PRO A 80 -26.99 0.58 -10.27
N TYR A 81 -26.34 1.59 -10.86
CA TYR A 81 -25.04 1.46 -11.49
C TYR A 81 -23.95 1.92 -10.53
N ILE A 82 -22.90 1.10 -10.43
CA ILE A 82 -21.73 1.31 -9.61
C ILE A 82 -20.53 1.32 -10.54
N VAL A 83 -19.86 2.47 -10.62
CA VAL A 83 -18.80 2.69 -11.60
C VAL A 83 -17.44 2.64 -10.91
N TRP A 84 -16.60 1.67 -11.27
CA TRP A 84 -15.18 1.71 -10.95
C TRP A 84 -14.51 2.81 -11.77
N TRP A 85 -14.23 3.92 -11.09
CA TRP A 85 -13.70 5.13 -11.70
C TRP A 85 -12.19 5.06 -11.94
N SER A 86 -11.49 4.43 -11.00
CA SER A 86 -10.14 3.87 -11.20
C SER A 86 -10.25 2.34 -11.06
N PRO A 87 -10.29 1.60 -12.19
CA PRO A 87 -10.61 0.19 -12.16
C PRO A 87 -9.46 -0.67 -11.61
N LEU A 88 -9.79 -1.55 -10.67
CA LEU A 88 -8.89 -2.59 -10.18
C LEU A 88 -8.87 -3.81 -11.13
N THR A 89 -10.01 -4.09 -11.77
CA THR A 89 -10.19 -5.21 -12.70
C THR A 89 -10.48 -4.72 -14.13
N GLY A 90 -10.24 -5.57 -15.12
CA GLY A 90 -10.53 -5.26 -16.53
C GLY A 90 -11.98 -5.56 -16.96
N GLU A 91 -12.88 -5.84 -16.02
CA GLU A 91 -14.25 -6.26 -16.33
C GLU A 91 -15.10 -5.08 -16.83
N ILE A 92 -15.56 -5.16 -18.08
CA ILE A 92 -16.26 -4.04 -18.73
C ILE A 92 -17.61 -3.75 -18.04
N GLY A 93 -18.32 -4.79 -17.63
CA GLY A 93 -19.51 -4.67 -16.81
C GLY A 93 -20.13 -6.02 -16.45
N ARG A 94 -20.76 -6.09 -15.29
CA ARG A 94 -21.44 -7.30 -14.78
C ARG A 94 -22.63 -6.91 -13.89
N LEU A 95 -23.67 -7.74 -13.92
CA LEU A 95 -24.72 -7.70 -12.90
C LEU A 95 -24.25 -8.51 -11.70
N GLY A 96 -23.94 -7.84 -10.59
CA GLY A 96 -23.56 -8.50 -9.35
C GLY A 96 -24.75 -8.72 -8.42
N GLU A 97 -24.79 -9.87 -7.76
CA GLU A 97 -25.80 -10.25 -6.79
C GLU A 97 -25.22 -10.14 -5.38
N CYS A 98 -25.83 -9.29 -4.55
CA CYS A 98 -25.36 -8.95 -3.21
C CYS A 98 -26.44 -9.33 -2.21
N GLY A 99 -26.61 -10.64 -1.97
CA GLY A 99 -27.75 -11.20 -1.26
C GLY A 99 -29.04 -10.99 -2.05
N THR A 100 -30.00 -10.25 -1.49
CA THR A 100 -31.28 -9.96 -2.17
C THR A 100 -31.20 -8.78 -3.14
N ASN A 101 -30.12 -8.00 -3.09
CA ASN A 101 -29.94 -6.81 -3.88
C ASN A 101 -29.10 -7.10 -5.13
N LYS A 102 -29.34 -6.34 -6.20
CA LYS A 102 -28.58 -6.44 -7.45
C LYS A 102 -28.08 -5.08 -7.89
N CYS A 103 -26.83 -4.99 -8.32
CA CYS A 103 -26.25 -3.77 -8.88
C CYS A 103 -25.46 -4.08 -10.14
N PHE A 104 -25.42 -3.14 -11.08
CA PHE A 104 -24.59 -3.26 -12.27
C PHE A 104 -23.24 -2.59 -12.00
N PHE A 105 -22.18 -3.40 -11.94
CA PHE A 105 -20.80 -2.96 -11.76
C PHE A 105 -20.15 -2.77 -13.12
N THR A 106 -19.43 -1.67 -13.34
CA THR A 106 -18.82 -1.36 -14.64
C THR A 106 -17.63 -0.41 -14.51
N ILE A 107 -16.70 -0.49 -15.45
CA ILE A 107 -15.60 0.47 -15.60
C ILE A 107 -15.94 1.58 -16.63
N ASN A 108 -17.14 1.54 -17.23
CA ASN A 108 -17.53 2.47 -18.27
C ASN A 108 -17.89 3.85 -17.69
N ARG A 109 -16.88 4.73 -17.63
CA ARG A 109 -16.97 6.10 -17.11
C ARG A 109 -17.95 7.00 -17.88
N THR A 110 -18.38 6.62 -19.09
CA THR A 110 -19.40 7.38 -19.84
C THR A 110 -20.77 7.34 -19.16
N LEU A 111 -21.02 6.35 -18.30
CA LEU A 111 -22.24 6.21 -17.50
C LEU A 111 -22.29 7.17 -16.29
N TYR A 112 -21.28 8.03 -16.09
CA TYR A 112 -21.26 9.02 -15.02
C TYR A 112 -22.55 9.85 -14.91
N SER A 113 -23.13 10.25 -16.05
CA SER A 113 -24.35 11.08 -16.07
C SER A 113 -25.65 10.27 -16.06
N HIS A 114 -25.57 8.95 -16.14
CA HIS A 114 -26.74 8.08 -16.23
C HIS A 114 -27.60 8.18 -14.95
N PRO A 115 -28.94 8.25 -15.03
CA PRO A 115 -29.80 8.41 -13.86
C PRO A 115 -29.67 7.28 -12.82
N SER A 116 -29.35 6.06 -13.27
CA SER A 116 -29.12 4.92 -12.37
C SER A 116 -27.74 4.93 -11.70
N THR A 117 -26.81 5.80 -12.07
CA THR A 117 -25.46 5.83 -11.48
C THR A 117 -25.49 6.42 -10.08
N GLN A 118 -25.22 5.58 -9.08
CA GLN A 118 -25.31 5.96 -7.67
C GLN A 118 -23.95 6.09 -6.99
N ALA A 119 -22.93 5.32 -7.41
CA ALA A 119 -21.65 5.30 -6.74
C ALA A 119 -20.45 5.22 -7.69
N PHE A 120 -19.31 5.77 -7.26
CA PHE A 120 -18.01 5.70 -7.90
C PHE A 120 -17.01 5.05 -6.96
N LEU A 121 -16.41 3.94 -7.40
CA LEU A 121 -15.39 3.21 -6.67
C LEU A 121 -14.01 3.63 -7.16
N PHE A 122 -13.07 3.79 -6.24
CA PHE A 122 -11.72 4.22 -6.53
C PHE A 122 -10.75 3.20 -5.96
N TYR A 123 -9.91 2.64 -6.82
CA TYR A 123 -8.66 2.06 -6.37
C TYR A 123 -7.69 3.18 -5.98
N GLY A 124 -7.22 3.17 -4.73
CA GLY A 124 -6.47 4.29 -4.16
C GLY A 124 -5.10 4.55 -4.80
N THR A 125 -4.42 3.50 -5.29
CA THR A 125 -3.15 3.64 -6.02
C THR A 125 -3.34 4.44 -7.30
N ASP A 126 -4.45 4.24 -7.99
CA ASP A 126 -4.80 4.90 -9.25
C ASP A 126 -5.62 6.18 -9.07
N PHE A 127 -5.88 6.58 -7.82
CA PHE A 127 -6.64 7.78 -7.51
C PHE A 127 -5.89 9.04 -7.98
N ASN A 128 -6.49 9.76 -8.95
CA ASN A 128 -5.84 10.85 -9.66
C ASN A 128 -6.71 12.11 -9.70
N ILE A 129 -6.11 13.25 -9.32
CA ILE A 129 -6.77 14.57 -9.34
C ILE A 129 -7.26 14.99 -10.74
N LYS A 130 -6.61 14.49 -11.80
CA LYS A 130 -6.90 14.87 -13.20
C LYS A 130 -8.22 14.28 -13.70
N SER A 131 -8.71 13.25 -13.02
CA SER A 131 -9.76 12.41 -13.56
C SER A 131 -11.02 12.39 -12.70
N LEU A 132 -11.11 13.13 -11.59
CA LEU A 132 -12.23 13.02 -10.63
C LEU A 132 -13.63 13.17 -11.28
N PRO A 133 -14.65 12.41 -10.83
CA PRO A 133 -16.01 12.49 -11.35
C PRO A 133 -16.75 13.71 -10.78
N LEU A 134 -16.30 14.91 -11.17
CA LEU A 134 -16.91 16.19 -10.84
C LEU A 134 -17.69 16.74 -12.04
N PRO A 135 -18.78 17.51 -11.82
CA PRO A 135 -19.42 17.83 -10.54
C PRO A 135 -20.12 16.61 -9.89
N ARG A 136 -19.93 16.40 -8.60
CA ARG A 136 -20.62 15.36 -7.84
C ARG A 136 -22.10 15.73 -7.63
N ARG A 137 -23.02 14.90 -8.14
CA ARG A 137 -24.47 15.04 -7.90
C ARG A 137 -24.80 14.63 -6.47
N ALA A 138 -25.93 15.12 -5.93
CA ALA A 138 -26.32 14.88 -4.53
C ALA A 138 -26.46 13.38 -4.16
N HIS A 139 -26.83 12.53 -5.11
CA HIS A 139 -26.94 11.07 -4.90
C HIS A 139 -25.63 10.32 -5.17
N HIS A 140 -24.62 10.95 -5.80
CA HIS A 140 -23.36 10.29 -6.10
C HIS A 140 -22.56 10.02 -4.81
N GLN A 141 -22.29 8.75 -4.55
CA GLN A 141 -21.43 8.27 -3.46
C GLN A 141 -20.02 7.97 -3.98
N TRP A 142 -18.99 8.23 -3.17
CA TRP A 142 -17.60 7.86 -3.48
C TRP A 142 -17.15 6.78 -2.51
N ALA A 143 -16.49 5.75 -3.01
CA ALA A 143 -16.02 4.61 -2.23
C ALA A 143 -14.54 4.33 -2.53
N LEU A 144 -13.70 4.26 -1.50
CA LEU A 144 -12.26 4.01 -1.62
C LEU A 144 -11.94 2.55 -1.28
N PHE A 145 -11.22 1.87 -2.17
CA PHE A 145 -10.53 0.61 -1.90
C PHE A 145 -9.02 0.90 -1.91
N HIS A 146 -8.34 0.74 -0.78
CA HIS A 146 -6.90 1.00 -0.69
C HIS A 146 -6.21 0.25 0.45
N GLU A 147 -5.45 -0.75 0.06
CA GLU A 147 -4.72 -1.69 0.89
C GLU A 147 -3.20 -1.47 0.90
N GLU A 148 -2.76 -0.48 0.12
CA GLU A 148 -1.36 -0.17 -0.12
C GLU A 148 -0.80 0.86 0.87
N SER A 149 0.52 0.95 0.91
CA SER A 149 1.24 1.88 1.80
C SER A 149 1.11 3.35 1.36
N PRO A 150 1.43 4.33 2.23
CA PRO A 150 1.49 5.74 1.84
C PRO A 150 2.48 6.05 0.71
N LYS A 151 3.44 5.16 0.44
CA LYS A 151 4.33 5.26 -0.72
C LYS A 151 3.54 5.36 -2.04
N ASN A 152 2.40 4.70 -2.12
CA ASN A 152 1.59 4.60 -3.32
C ASN A 152 0.76 5.88 -3.53
N ASN A 153 0.15 6.43 -2.47
CA ASN A 153 -0.61 7.67 -2.56
C ASN A 153 -0.75 8.42 -1.22
N TYR A 154 0.29 9.13 -0.81
CA TYR A 154 0.33 9.90 0.44
C TYR A 154 -0.87 10.83 0.68
N LYS A 155 -1.48 11.40 -0.38
CA LYS A 155 -2.61 12.32 -0.24
C LYS A 155 -3.80 11.68 0.48
N LEU A 156 -4.03 10.38 0.24
CA LEU A 156 -5.13 9.62 0.85
C LEU A 156 -4.96 9.43 2.36
N PHE A 157 -3.75 9.56 2.90
CA PHE A 157 -3.43 9.35 4.31
C PHE A 157 -3.63 10.59 5.18
N HIS A 158 -4.18 11.65 4.58
CA HIS A 158 -4.50 12.90 5.27
C HIS A 158 -6.02 13.08 5.33
N GLU A 159 -6.48 13.50 6.51
CA GLU A 159 -7.89 13.71 6.82
C GLU A 159 -8.68 14.47 5.73
N PRO A 160 -8.17 15.57 5.13
CA PRO A 160 -8.92 16.32 4.12
C PRO A 160 -9.37 15.48 2.92
N VAL A 161 -8.60 14.45 2.53
CA VAL A 161 -8.88 13.62 1.35
C VAL A 161 -9.62 12.34 1.72
N ILE A 162 -9.20 11.61 2.76
CA ILE A 162 -9.91 10.38 3.15
C ILE A 162 -11.37 10.65 3.48
N THR A 163 -11.67 11.82 4.07
CA THR A 163 -13.04 12.25 4.38
C THR A 163 -13.81 12.77 3.15
N LEU A 164 -13.31 12.63 1.92
CA LEU A 164 -14.13 12.82 0.70
C LEU A 164 -14.98 11.60 0.36
N PHE A 165 -14.61 10.43 0.90
CA PHE A 165 -15.24 9.15 0.59
C PHE A 165 -16.35 8.80 1.60
N ASN A 166 -17.43 8.22 1.12
CA ASN A 166 -18.52 7.70 1.97
C ASN A 166 -18.24 6.30 2.49
N HIS A 167 -17.48 5.53 1.73
CA HIS A 167 -17.20 4.12 2.00
C HIS A 167 -15.71 3.86 1.82
N THR A 168 -15.14 3.00 2.66
CA THR A 168 -13.71 2.75 2.69
C THR A 168 -13.46 1.28 2.99
N ALA A 169 -12.66 0.62 2.17
CA ALA A 169 -12.01 -0.63 2.51
C ALA A 169 -10.50 -0.41 2.50
N THR A 170 -9.86 -0.55 3.66
CA THR A 170 -8.43 -0.26 3.81
C THR A 170 -7.81 -1.20 4.83
N PHE A 171 -6.48 -1.17 4.99
CA PHE A 171 -5.81 -1.94 6.04
C PHE A 171 -6.18 -1.47 7.47
N SER A 172 -6.78 -0.30 7.68
CA SER A 172 -7.15 0.14 9.03
C SER A 172 -8.37 -0.60 9.58
N GLN A 173 -8.30 -1.00 10.86
CA GLN A 173 -9.43 -1.55 11.62
C GLN A 173 -10.59 -0.58 11.81
N HIS A 174 -10.37 0.72 11.60
CA HIS A 174 -11.41 1.73 11.70
C HIS A 174 -12.19 1.93 10.40
N SER A 175 -11.71 1.38 9.28
CA SER A 175 -12.40 1.54 8.00
C SER A 175 -13.73 0.79 7.98
N HIS A 176 -14.67 1.23 7.14
CA HIS A 176 -15.98 0.59 7.01
C HIS A 176 -15.92 -0.91 6.68
N LEU A 177 -14.90 -1.32 5.93
CA LEU A 177 -14.56 -2.72 5.66
C LEU A 177 -13.05 -2.91 5.89
N PRO A 178 -12.61 -3.31 7.08
CA PRO A 178 -11.20 -3.55 7.36
C PRO A 178 -10.63 -4.69 6.51
N LEU A 179 -9.42 -4.49 6.01
CA LEU A 179 -8.64 -5.44 5.21
C LEU A 179 -7.34 -5.87 5.91
N THR A 180 -7.21 -5.61 7.22
CA THR A 180 -5.97 -5.84 7.99
C THR A 180 -5.45 -7.27 7.87
N SER A 181 -6.36 -8.26 7.79
CA SER A 181 -6.02 -9.68 7.72
C SER A 181 -5.96 -10.24 6.29
N GLN A 182 -6.00 -9.40 5.23
CA GLN A 182 -6.19 -9.86 3.84
C GLN A 182 -5.04 -10.70 3.26
N TYR A 183 -3.87 -10.68 3.90
CA TYR A 183 -2.71 -11.47 3.48
C TYR A 183 -2.57 -12.80 4.24
N LEU A 184 -3.61 -13.15 5.02
CA LEU A 184 -3.71 -14.38 5.77
C LEU A 184 -4.97 -15.15 5.34
N GLU A 185 -4.77 -16.37 4.83
CA GLU A 185 -5.81 -17.21 4.25
C GLU A 185 -6.75 -17.79 5.30
N SER A 186 -6.19 -18.40 6.35
CA SER A 186 -6.97 -19.09 7.38
C SER A 186 -6.20 -19.30 8.68
N LEU A 187 -6.85 -19.81 9.72
CA LEU A 187 -6.16 -20.32 10.91
C LEU A 187 -5.39 -21.62 10.62
N GLU A 188 -5.84 -22.39 9.63
CA GLU A 188 -5.21 -23.65 9.25
C GLU A 188 -3.81 -23.42 8.68
N VAL A 189 -3.62 -22.41 7.83
CA VAL A 189 -2.29 -22.13 7.25
C VAL A 189 -1.25 -21.74 8.30
N LEU A 190 -1.68 -21.11 9.41
CA LEU A 190 -0.81 -20.77 10.53
C LEU A 190 -0.41 -22.00 11.34
N THR A 191 -1.36 -22.90 11.59
CA THR A 191 -1.14 -24.09 12.42
C THR A 191 -0.58 -25.27 11.63
N SER A 192 -0.63 -25.21 10.30
CA SER A 192 -0.08 -26.22 9.41
C SER A 192 1.44 -26.35 9.57
N GLN A 193 1.92 -27.59 9.49
CA GLN A 193 3.34 -27.92 9.56
C GLN A 193 3.90 -28.30 8.18
N THR A 194 3.15 -28.07 7.09
CA THR A 194 3.54 -28.45 5.71
C THR A 194 4.94 -28.00 5.31
N TYR A 195 5.33 -26.78 5.68
CA TYR A 195 6.64 -26.21 5.35
C TYR A 195 7.62 -26.18 6.53
N LEU A 196 7.25 -26.75 7.68
CA LEU A 196 8.08 -26.67 8.88
C LEU A 196 9.33 -27.55 8.71
N VAL A 197 10.51 -26.91 8.71
CA VAL A 197 11.82 -27.58 8.78
C VAL A 197 12.20 -27.78 10.25
N SER A 198 12.67 -28.97 10.62
CA SER A 198 13.03 -29.28 12.02
C SER A 198 14.23 -28.44 12.49
N LEU A 199 14.32 -28.18 13.79
CA LEU A 199 15.40 -27.36 14.34
C LEU A 199 16.78 -28.00 14.09
N ASP A 200 16.90 -29.32 14.23
CA ASP A 200 18.12 -30.06 13.89
C ASP A 200 18.56 -29.83 12.44
N GLN A 201 17.60 -29.86 11.50
CA GLN A 201 17.89 -29.58 10.09
C GLN A 201 18.30 -28.12 9.88
N LYS A 202 17.64 -27.16 10.52
CA LYS A 202 18.04 -25.75 10.47
C LYS A 202 19.47 -25.56 11.01
N ASN A 203 19.81 -26.19 12.14
CA ASN A 203 21.14 -26.15 12.74
C ASN A 203 22.22 -26.73 11.83
N GLU A 204 21.93 -27.83 11.13
CA GLU A 204 22.85 -28.36 10.13
C GLU A 204 23.04 -27.40 8.94
N LEU A 205 21.97 -26.76 8.48
CA LEU A 205 22.02 -25.77 7.39
C LEU A 205 22.73 -24.47 7.80
N ARG A 206 22.85 -24.16 9.10
CA ARG A 206 23.64 -23.02 9.60
C ARG A 206 25.13 -23.11 9.25
N LYS A 207 25.63 -24.28 8.85
CA LYS A 207 27.01 -24.44 8.34
C LYS A 207 27.23 -23.73 6.99
N THR A 208 26.17 -23.45 6.23
CA THR A 208 26.24 -22.85 4.89
C THR A 208 25.33 -21.65 4.68
N LEU A 209 24.22 -21.55 5.42
CA LEU A 209 23.27 -20.44 5.38
C LEU A 209 23.49 -19.49 6.55
N ALA A 210 23.22 -18.20 6.37
CA ALA A 210 23.10 -17.25 7.46
C ALA A 210 21.95 -17.62 8.43
N PRO A 211 21.94 -17.13 9.69
CA PRO A 211 20.81 -17.32 10.59
C PRO A 211 19.55 -16.57 10.13
N VAL A 212 19.76 -15.45 9.43
CA VAL A 212 18.72 -14.49 9.04
C VAL A 212 18.65 -14.38 7.52
N VAL A 213 17.44 -14.35 6.97
CA VAL A 213 17.20 -14.04 5.55
C VAL A 213 16.41 -12.74 5.36
N TYR A 214 16.76 -12.02 4.30
CA TYR A 214 16.09 -10.80 3.84
C TYR A 214 15.67 -10.95 2.38
N VAL A 215 14.40 -10.69 2.07
CA VAL A 215 13.90 -10.77 0.68
C VAL A 215 13.02 -9.58 0.37
N GLN A 216 13.62 -8.52 -0.15
CA GLN A 216 12.91 -7.31 -0.57
C GLN A 216 13.44 -6.81 -1.91
N SER A 217 12.53 -6.37 -2.77
CA SER A 217 12.86 -5.77 -4.07
C SER A 217 12.49 -4.29 -4.17
N ASP A 218 11.66 -3.80 -3.24
CA ASP A 218 11.29 -2.40 -3.17
C ASP A 218 12.23 -1.65 -2.22
N CYS A 219 13.30 -1.07 -2.75
CA CYS A 219 14.37 -0.46 -1.96
C CYS A 219 14.12 1.01 -1.64
N ASP A 220 14.82 1.49 -0.60
CA ASP A 220 14.71 2.82 -0.02
C ASP A 220 13.26 3.23 0.27
N PRO A 221 12.43 2.41 0.95
CA PRO A 221 11.05 2.76 1.22
C PRO A 221 10.91 3.77 2.37
N PRO A 222 9.72 4.36 2.56
CA PRO A 222 9.43 5.30 3.65
C PRO A 222 9.74 4.81 5.07
N SER A 223 9.75 3.50 5.32
CA SER A 223 10.13 2.93 6.62
C SER A 223 11.63 3.02 6.93
N ASP A 224 12.46 3.39 5.96
CA ASP A 224 13.93 3.42 6.06
C ASP A 224 14.55 2.06 6.42
N ARG A 225 13.82 0.98 6.09
CA ARG A 225 14.16 -0.39 6.47
C ARG A 225 15.54 -0.85 5.97
N ASP A 226 15.93 -0.48 4.76
CA ASP A 226 17.20 -0.93 4.16
C ASP A 226 18.39 -0.34 4.90
N THR A 227 18.27 0.89 5.38
CA THR A 227 19.29 1.52 6.23
C THR A 227 19.47 0.74 7.53
N TYR A 228 18.37 0.35 8.17
CA TYR A 228 18.41 -0.46 9.39
C TYR A 228 19.05 -1.83 9.13
N VAL A 229 18.65 -2.51 8.05
CA VAL A 229 19.19 -3.83 7.70
C VAL A 229 20.67 -3.74 7.33
N SER A 230 21.09 -2.71 6.61
CA SER A 230 22.50 -2.50 6.28
C SER A 230 23.37 -2.33 7.52
N GLU A 231 22.88 -1.63 8.55
CA GLU A 231 23.56 -1.53 9.83
C GLU A 231 23.54 -2.88 10.59
N LEU A 232 22.40 -3.57 10.62
CA LEU A 232 22.26 -4.90 11.23
C LEU A 232 23.27 -5.90 10.65
N MET A 233 23.49 -5.88 9.33
CA MET A 233 24.42 -6.77 8.61
C MET A 233 25.88 -6.64 9.06
N LYS A 234 26.26 -5.53 9.71
CA LYS A 234 27.59 -5.38 10.32
C LYS A 234 27.76 -6.23 11.58
N HIS A 235 26.65 -6.62 12.20
CA HIS A 235 26.63 -7.26 13.52
C HIS A 235 26.16 -8.71 13.45
N ILE A 236 25.43 -9.12 12.41
CA ILE A 236 24.99 -10.52 12.18
C ILE A 236 24.95 -10.81 10.68
N ASN A 237 25.29 -12.04 10.28
CA ASN A 237 25.18 -12.46 8.88
C ASN A 237 23.71 -12.50 8.46
N VAL A 238 23.42 -11.89 7.30
CA VAL A 238 22.09 -11.91 6.68
C VAL A 238 22.27 -12.31 5.22
N ASP A 239 21.56 -13.35 4.79
CA ASP A 239 21.46 -13.71 3.39
C ASP A 239 20.34 -12.87 2.75
N SER A 240 20.67 -12.06 1.74
CA SER A 240 19.71 -11.22 1.02
C SER A 240 19.53 -11.70 -0.42
N TYR A 241 18.33 -12.18 -0.70
CA TYR A 241 17.93 -12.73 -2.00
C TYR A 241 17.26 -11.73 -2.93
N GLY A 242 16.65 -10.69 -2.37
CA GLY A 242 15.94 -9.67 -3.15
C GLY A 242 16.90 -8.70 -3.84
N GLN A 243 16.36 -7.66 -4.49
CA GLN A 243 17.19 -6.62 -5.11
C GLN A 243 17.89 -5.74 -4.05
N CYS A 244 17.29 -5.58 -2.87
CA CYS A 244 17.81 -4.72 -1.82
C CYS A 244 18.90 -5.42 -1.01
N LEU A 245 20.06 -4.76 -0.86
CA LEU A 245 21.22 -5.29 -0.12
C LEU A 245 21.65 -6.69 -0.61
N HIS A 246 21.42 -6.99 -1.90
CA HIS A 246 21.60 -8.30 -2.49
C HIS A 246 23.01 -8.85 -2.25
N ASN A 247 23.10 -10.07 -1.74
CA ASN A 247 24.38 -10.78 -1.55
C ASN A 247 24.30 -12.29 -1.82
N LYS A 248 23.12 -12.81 -2.18
CA LYS A 248 22.89 -14.23 -2.43
C LYS A 248 21.84 -14.42 -3.51
N ASP A 249 22.12 -15.33 -4.44
CA ASP A 249 21.22 -15.60 -5.56
C ASP A 249 20.15 -16.64 -5.22
N LEU A 250 18.92 -16.37 -5.65
CA LEU A 250 17.89 -17.42 -5.79
C LEU A 250 18.15 -18.25 -7.05
N PRO A 251 17.67 -19.51 -7.10
CA PRO A 251 17.55 -20.25 -8.34
C PRO A 251 16.86 -19.41 -9.41
N SER A 252 17.33 -19.47 -10.65
CA SER A 252 16.88 -18.57 -11.73
C SER A 252 15.36 -18.52 -11.92
N HIS A 253 14.69 -19.67 -11.80
CA HIS A 253 13.24 -19.79 -11.91
C HIS A 253 12.46 -19.14 -10.75
N LEU A 254 13.11 -18.78 -9.63
CA LEU A 254 12.51 -18.14 -8.46
C LEU A 254 12.91 -16.67 -8.29
N ARG A 255 13.63 -16.09 -9.26
CA ARG A 255 14.07 -14.69 -9.18
C ARG A 255 12.96 -13.70 -9.50
N ASP A 256 11.89 -14.15 -10.14
CA ASP A 256 10.75 -13.31 -10.50
C ASP A 256 9.81 -13.13 -9.29
N SER A 257 9.38 -11.90 -9.05
CA SER A 257 8.47 -11.54 -7.94
C SER A 257 7.15 -12.32 -7.91
N THR A 258 6.67 -12.80 -9.07
CA THR A 258 5.45 -13.60 -9.17
C THR A 258 5.59 -15.01 -8.59
N THR A 259 6.82 -15.46 -8.33
CA THR A 259 7.12 -16.81 -7.79
C THR A 259 7.27 -16.82 -6.27
N MET A 260 7.13 -15.66 -5.60
CA MET A 260 7.33 -15.51 -4.15
C MET A 260 6.27 -16.20 -3.29
N GLU A 261 5.20 -16.70 -3.90
CA GLU A 261 4.15 -17.50 -3.25
C GLU A 261 4.21 -18.98 -3.67
N GLU A 262 5.21 -19.38 -4.46
CA GLU A 262 5.38 -20.77 -4.89
C GLU A 262 6.00 -21.64 -3.79
N GLN A 263 5.65 -22.93 -3.80
CA GLN A 263 6.13 -23.90 -2.81
C GLN A 263 7.66 -24.01 -2.77
N ALA A 264 8.33 -23.92 -3.91
CA ALA A 264 9.80 -23.98 -3.99
C ALA A 264 10.46 -22.77 -3.30
N PHE A 265 9.87 -21.59 -3.41
CA PHE A 265 10.33 -20.40 -2.71
C PHE A 265 10.15 -20.54 -1.19
N TYR A 266 8.99 -21.07 -0.75
CA TYR A 266 8.72 -21.39 0.65
C TYR A 266 9.70 -22.40 1.24
N GLN A 267 10.07 -23.44 0.49
CA GLN A 267 11.07 -24.43 0.91
C GLN A 267 12.46 -23.81 1.11
N ILE A 268 12.83 -22.77 0.35
CA ILE A 268 14.10 -22.05 0.56
C ILE A 268 14.05 -21.25 1.85
N LEU A 269 12.98 -20.46 2.06
CA LEU A 269 12.88 -19.59 3.22
C LEU A 269 12.69 -20.35 4.54
N ALA A 270 12.01 -21.49 4.51
CA ALA A 270 11.77 -22.33 5.69
C ALA A 270 13.06 -22.88 6.33
N GLN A 271 14.17 -22.92 5.57
CA GLN A 271 15.48 -23.37 6.04
C GLN A 271 16.13 -22.41 7.05
N TYR A 272 15.75 -21.13 7.06
CA TYR A 272 16.30 -20.13 7.97
C TYR A 272 15.65 -20.19 9.36
N LYS A 273 16.37 -19.71 10.39
CA LYS A 273 15.81 -19.50 11.72
C LYS A 273 15.00 -18.20 11.80
N PHE A 274 15.45 -17.15 11.10
CA PHE A 274 14.81 -15.84 11.12
C PHE A 274 14.56 -15.28 9.71
N ILE A 275 13.42 -14.62 9.52
CA ILE A 275 13.13 -13.79 8.33
C ILE A 275 12.92 -12.35 8.78
N LEU A 276 13.60 -11.40 8.14
CA LEU A 276 13.32 -9.97 8.34
C LEU A 276 12.01 -9.59 7.63
N ALA A 277 10.95 -9.46 8.41
CA ALA A 277 9.59 -9.12 7.99
C ALA A 277 9.35 -7.60 8.11
N PHE A 278 10.08 -6.81 7.33
CA PHE A 278 10.07 -5.35 7.44
C PHE A 278 9.13 -4.73 6.39
N GLU A 279 8.10 -4.00 6.81
CA GLU A 279 7.18 -3.29 5.94
C GLU A 279 7.84 -2.07 5.27
N ASN A 280 7.26 -1.61 4.15
CA ASN A 280 7.74 -0.42 3.44
C ASN A 280 7.23 0.90 4.07
N ALA A 281 6.29 0.84 5.00
CA ALA A 281 5.84 1.97 5.81
C ALA A 281 5.49 1.51 7.24
N VAL A 282 5.55 2.44 8.18
CA VAL A 282 5.21 2.21 9.60
C VAL A 282 3.85 2.85 9.85
N CYS A 283 2.79 2.05 9.89
CA CYS A 283 1.42 2.51 10.14
C CYS A 283 0.68 1.47 10.99
N ASP A 284 -0.19 1.92 11.89
CA ASP A 284 -1.08 1.00 12.61
C ASP A 284 -1.88 0.15 11.62
N ASP A 285 -2.03 -1.13 11.92
CA ASP A 285 -2.75 -2.12 11.11
C ASP A 285 -2.18 -2.41 9.70
N TYR A 286 -1.09 -1.76 9.27
CA TYR A 286 -0.46 -2.07 7.98
C TYR A 286 0.41 -3.33 8.11
N ILE A 287 -0.19 -4.48 7.82
CA ILE A 287 0.41 -5.80 7.91
C ILE A 287 0.21 -6.52 6.59
N THR A 288 1.32 -6.95 5.97
CA THR A 288 1.25 -7.64 4.68
C THR A 288 1.73 -9.09 4.76
N GLU A 289 1.88 -9.73 3.60
CA GLU A 289 2.48 -11.05 3.45
C GLU A 289 3.85 -11.17 4.14
N LYS A 290 4.55 -10.05 4.39
CA LYS A 290 5.87 -10.05 5.04
C LYS A 290 5.81 -10.60 6.46
N LEU A 291 4.76 -10.29 7.23
CA LEU A 291 4.56 -10.90 8.55
C LEU A 291 4.07 -12.35 8.42
N TRP A 292 3.08 -12.58 7.56
CA TRP A 292 2.39 -13.86 7.52
C TRP A 292 3.24 -14.98 6.93
N ARG A 293 4.08 -14.70 5.93
CA ARG A 293 4.94 -15.68 5.28
C ARG A 293 5.84 -16.43 6.28
N PRO A 294 6.72 -15.79 7.07
CA PRO A 294 7.52 -16.51 8.08
C PRO A 294 6.68 -17.33 9.06
N LEU A 295 5.54 -16.79 9.53
CA LEU A 295 4.63 -17.51 10.43
C LEU A 295 4.10 -18.80 9.77
N LYS A 296 3.63 -18.73 8.52
CA LYS A 296 3.21 -19.91 7.73
C LYS A 296 4.33 -20.94 7.56
N LEU A 297 5.58 -20.50 7.45
CA LEU A 297 6.74 -21.38 7.23
C LEU A 297 7.31 -21.99 8.53
N GLY A 298 6.88 -21.54 9.71
CA GLY A 298 7.52 -21.94 10.96
C GLY A 298 8.94 -21.36 11.10
N VAL A 299 9.11 -20.12 10.66
CA VAL A 299 10.33 -19.32 10.82
C VAL A 299 9.99 -18.11 11.67
N VAL A 300 10.89 -17.71 12.57
CA VAL A 300 10.62 -16.59 13.47
C VAL A 300 10.70 -15.27 12.69
N PRO A 301 9.59 -14.51 12.54
CA PRO A 301 9.67 -13.18 11.97
C PRO A 301 10.40 -12.22 12.90
N VAL A 302 11.32 -11.46 12.33
CA VAL A 302 11.87 -10.24 12.92
C VAL A 302 11.13 -9.09 12.27
N TYR A 303 10.16 -8.50 12.97
CA TYR A 303 9.15 -7.62 12.38
C TYR A 303 9.39 -6.15 12.68
N TYR A 304 9.23 -5.31 11.66
CA TYR A 304 9.21 -3.85 11.76
C TYR A 304 8.18 -3.29 10.76
N GLY A 305 7.16 -2.59 11.24
CA GLY A 305 6.01 -2.18 10.43
C GLY A 305 4.93 -1.58 11.30
N ALA A 306 3.79 -2.26 11.45
CA ALA A 306 2.71 -1.85 12.32
C ALA A 306 3.12 -1.77 13.81
N PRO A 307 3.04 -0.60 14.46
CA PRO A 307 3.37 -0.46 15.89
C PRO A 307 2.51 -1.35 16.80
N ASN A 308 1.28 -1.63 16.37
CA ASN A 308 0.32 -2.45 17.09
C ASN A 308 0.31 -3.95 16.66
N VAL A 309 1.33 -4.43 15.94
CA VAL A 309 1.42 -5.80 15.39
C VAL A 309 1.16 -6.91 16.42
N ARG A 310 1.47 -6.67 17.70
CA ARG A 310 1.26 -7.67 18.77
C ARG A 310 -0.20 -8.11 18.89
N LYS A 311 -1.16 -7.29 18.48
CA LYS A 311 -2.59 -7.64 18.42
C LYS A 311 -2.90 -8.72 17.37
N TRP A 312 -1.99 -8.95 16.44
CA TRP A 312 -2.18 -9.80 15.25
C TRP A 312 -1.32 -11.06 15.28
N LEU A 313 -0.44 -11.19 16.27
CA LEU A 313 0.45 -12.33 16.37
C LEU A 313 -0.31 -13.57 16.84
N PRO A 314 -0.02 -14.77 16.30
CA PRO A 314 -0.64 -16.02 16.78
C PRO A 314 -0.44 -16.30 18.28
N SER A 315 0.68 -15.82 18.83
CA SER A 315 1.02 -15.83 20.26
C SER A 315 1.93 -14.64 20.57
N ASN A 316 1.97 -14.19 21.83
CA ASN A 316 2.81 -13.05 22.24
C ASN A 316 4.31 -13.24 21.92
N SER A 317 4.76 -14.50 21.90
CA SER A 317 6.15 -14.87 21.60
C SER A 317 6.35 -15.30 20.14
N SER A 318 5.38 -15.19 19.24
CA SER A 318 5.54 -15.73 17.88
C SER A 318 6.38 -14.84 16.93
N ALA A 319 6.90 -13.71 17.41
CA ALA A 319 7.69 -12.77 16.63
C ALA A 319 8.68 -11.97 17.48
N VAL A 320 9.84 -11.63 16.91
CA VAL A 320 10.75 -10.62 17.45
C VAL A 320 10.33 -9.27 16.86
N VAL A 321 9.73 -8.40 17.67
CA VAL A 321 9.32 -7.06 17.22
C VAL A 321 10.46 -6.07 17.45
N VAL A 322 10.88 -5.38 16.39
CA VAL A 322 11.97 -4.41 16.43
C VAL A 322 11.56 -3.18 17.23
N VAL A 323 12.46 -2.72 18.11
CA VAL A 323 12.33 -1.45 18.83
C VAL A 323 13.14 -0.40 18.07
N PRO A 324 12.50 0.55 17.36
CA PRO A 324 13.20 1.43 16.42
C PRO A 324 14.17 2.41 17.08
N ASP A 325 14.01 2.68 18.38
CA ASP A 325 14.90 3.55 19.16
C ASP A 325 16.17 2.83 19.67
N GLU A 326 16.24 1.51 19.49
CA GLU A 326 17.41 0.72 19.90
C GLU A 326 18.38 0.50 18.73
N PRO A 327 19.69 0.44 18.98
CA PRO A 327 20.68 0.22 17.93
C PRO A 327 20.54 -1.20 17.33
N PRO A 328 20.72 -1.39 16.02
CA PRO A 328 20.65 -2.71 15.37
C PRO A 328 21.60 -3.76 15.97
N GLU A 329 22.73 -3.35 16.55
CA GLU A 329 23.64 -4.23 17.30
C GLU A 329 22.94 -4.98 18.45
N LYS A 330 22.02 -4.31 19.16
CA LYS A 330 21.27 -4.94 20.25
C LYS A 330 20.35 -6.04 19.72
N LEU A 331 19.68 -5.79 18.60
CA LEU A 331 18.90 -6.83 17.91
C LEU A 331 19.81 -7.97 17.43
N ALA A 332 20.96 -7.68 16.83
CA ALA A 332 21.91 -8.71 16.39
C ALA A 332 22.37 -9.61 17.55
N ARG A 333 22.72 -9.03 18.70
CA ARG A 333 23.09 -9.79 19.91
C ARG A 333 21.94 -10.68 20.39
N TYR A 334 20.73 -10.16 20.36
CA TYR A 334 19.53 -10.92 20.73
C TYR A 334 19.29 -12.11 19.78
N LEU A 335 19.37 -11.87 18.46
CA LEU A 335 19.19 -12.92 17.45
C LEU A 335 20.30 -13.98 17.50
N LYS A 336 21.55 -13.60 17.77
CA LYS A 336 22.66 -14.56 17.98
C LYS A 336 22.40 -15.47 19.18
N ARG A 337 21.94 -14.90 20.30
CA ARG A 337 21.58 -15.70 21.48
C ARG A 337 20.48 -16.71 21.14
N LEU A 338 19.42 -16.27 20.44
CA LEU A 338 18.37 -17.18 19.97
C LEU A 338 18.86 -18.20 18.94
N ASP A 339 19.83 -17.85 18.08
CA ASP A 339 20.42 -18.79 17.11
C ASP A 339 21.22 -19.90 17.83
N GLU A 340 21.86 -19.57 18.96
CA GLU A 340 22.70 -20.47 19.76
C GLU A 340 21.93 -21.27 20.82
N ASP A 341 20.76 -20.78 21.29
CA ASP A 341 19.91 -21.44 22.27
C ASP A 341 18.63 -21.99 21.61
N ASP A 342 18.68 -23.29 21.28
CA ASP A 342 17.55 -24.01 20.68
C ASP A 342 16.30 -24.05 21.58
N GLY A 343 16.49 -24.05 22.90
CA GLY A 343 15.40 -24.02 23.86
C GLY A 343 14.66 -22.68 23.80
N GLU A 344 15.40 -21.57 23.86
CA GLU A 344 14.84 -20.22 23.74
C GLU A 344 14.18 -20.03 22.37
N TYR A 345 14.82 -20.46 21.28
CA TYR A 345 14.24 -20.40 19.93
C TYR A 345 12.94 -21.20 19.80
N ALA A 346 12.88 -22.41 20.36
CA ALA A 346 11.69 -23.26 20.28
C ALA A 346 10.45 -22.61 20.91
N THR A 347 10.62 -21.76 21.93
CA THR A 347 9.50 -21.02 22.55
C THR A 347 8.72 -20.15 21.56
N TYR A 348 9.39 -19.63 20.52
CA TYR A 348 8.77 -18.83 19.46
C TYR A 348 7.87 -19.65 18.53
N LEU A 349 8.09 -20.96 18.46
CA LEU A 349 7.38 -21.90 17.59
C LEU A 349 6.38 -22.80 18.32
N GLU A 350 6.30 -22.70 19.66
CA GLU A 350 5.41 -23.55 20.48
C GLU A 350 3.96 -23.54 19.99
N TRP A 351 3.42 -22.37 19.67
CA TRP A 351 2.05 -22.19 19.17
C TRP A 351 1.82 -23.03 17.88
N LYS A 352 2.82 -23.09 17.00
CA LYS A 352 2.76 -23.85 15.76
C LYS A 352 2.94 -25.36 15.98
N LEU A 353 3.80 -25.74 16.92
CA LEU A 353 4.01 -27.14 17.29
C LEU A 353 2.77 -27.73 17.97
N LYS A 354 2.14 -26.96 18.85
CA LYS A 354 0.87 -27.29 19.53
C LYS A 354 -0.35 -27.15 18.60
N ARG A 355 -0.20 -26.52 17.43
CA ARG A 355 -1.28 -26.20 16.48
C ARG A 355 -2.40 -25.37 17.12
N GLU A 356 -1.99 -24.42 17.96
CA GLU A 356 -2.88 -23.59 18.76
C GLU A 356 -2.56 -22.10 18.56
N VAL A 357 -3.56 -21.32 18.18
CA VAL A 357 -3.48 -19.86 18.12
C VAL A 357 -4.12 -19.32 19.40
N SER A 358 -3.30 -18.75 20.29
CA SER A 358 -3.76 -18.27 21.60
C SER A 358 -4.37 -16.87 21.56
N ASN A 359 -4.13 -16.13 20.48
CA ASN A 359 -4.73 -14.82 20.25
C ASN A 359 -6.20 -14.96 19.80
N LEU A 360 -7.13 -14.76 20.75
CA LEU A 360 -8.57 -14.93 20.52
C LEU A 360 -9.15 -13.86 19.60
N GLU A 361 -8.58 -12.65 19.61
CA GLU A 361 -8.97 -11.56 18.72
C GLU A 361 -8.65 -11.91 17.26
N LEU A 362 -7.46 -12.45 16.98
CA LEU A 362 -7.10 -12.94 15.64
C LEU A 362 -8.01 -14.09 15.20
N VAL A 363 -8.31 -15.03 16.11
CA VAL A 363 -9.23 -16.14 15.82
C VAL A 363 -10.61 -15.62 15.48
N LYS A 364 -11.10 -14.62 16.22
CA LYS A 364 -12.39 -13.97 15.99
C LYS A 364 -12.42 -13.27 14.63
N GLU A 365 -11.42 -12.43 14.35
CA GLU A 365 -11.27 -11.73 13.06
C GLU A 365 -11.40 -12.71 11.89
N LEU A 366 -10.61 -13.80 11.88
CA LEU A 366 -10.60 -14.74 10.76
C LEU A 366 -11.89 -15.55 10.61
N LYS A 367 -12.65 -15.74 11.69
CA LYS A 367 -13.94 -16.43 11.67
C LYS A 367 -15.09 -15.53 11.25
N GLU A 368 -15.03 -14.25 11.62
CA GLU A 368 -16.13 -13.30 11.43
C GLU A 368 -15.96 -12.40 10.20
N ARG A 369 -14.75 -12.29 9.65
CA ARG A 369 -14.54 -11.47 8.45
C ARG A 369 -15.42 -11.97 7.29
N PRO A 370 -16.02 -11.06 6.50
CA PRO A 370 -17.01 -11.43 5.49
C PRO A 370 -16.41 -11.95 4.17
N TRP A 371 -15.09 -12.06 4.07
CA TRP A 371 -14.37 -12.39 2.85
C TRP A 371 -13.28 -13.45 3.08
N GLY A 372 -12.95 -14.18 2.02
CA GLY A 372 -11.87 -15.16 1.96
C GLY A 372 -10.68 -14.67 1.14
N VAL A 373 -9.55 -15.39 1.28
CA VAL A 373 -8.31 -15.14 0.55
C VAL A 373 -7.87 -16.48 -0.01
N GLN A 374 -7.73 -16.57 -1.34
CA GLN A 374 -7.42 -17.83 -2.04
C GLN A 374 -8.39 -18.99 -1.74
N ASP A 375 -9.61 -18.68 -1.30
CA ASP A 375 -10.68 -19.64 -1.05
C ASP A 375 -11.80 -19.42 -2.05
N LEU A 376 -11.97 -20.36 -2.99
CA LEU A 376 -13.01 -20.29 -4.03
C LEU A 376 -14.43 -20.50 -3.47
N THR A 377 -14.56 -20.93 -2.22
CA THR A 377 -15.85 -21.12 -1.55
C THR A 377 -16.34 -19.87 -0.84
N GLN A 378 -15.49 -18.86 -0.69
CA GLN A 378 -15.79 -17.59 -0.05
C GLN A 378 -15.77 -16.45 -1.06
N GLU A 379 -16.53 -15.38 -0.77
CA GLU A 379 -16.44 -14.15 -1.56
C GLU A 379 -15.06 -13.50 -1.36
N ASN A 380 -14.47 -12.96 -2.43
CA ASN A 380 -13.25 -12.18 -2.28
C ASN A 380 -13.55 -10.78 -1.72
N TYR A 381 -12.56 -10.16 -1.09
CA TYR A 381 -12.74 -8.86 -0.42
C TYR A 381 -13.12 -7.70 -1.35
N VAL A 382 -12.86 -7.80 -2.67
CA VAL A 382 -13.28 -6.79 -3.65
C VAL A 382 -14.79 -6.90 -3.90
N ASP A 383 -15.29 -8.12 -4.12
CA ASP A 383 -16.73 -8.39 -4.27
C ASP A 383 -17.50 -7.98 -3.01
N VAL A 384 -16.96 -8.28 -1.82
CA VAL A 384 -17.59 -7.86 -0.55
C VAL A 384 -17.62 -6.34 -0.41
N PHE A 385 -16.57 -5.64 -0.84
CA PHE A 385 -16.56 -4.17 -0.86
C PHE A 385 -17.61 -3.62 -1.84
N GLU A 386 -17.66 -4.16 -3.05
CA GLU A 386 -18.67 -3.84 -4.06
C GLU A 386 -20.09 -4.05 -3.53
N CYS A 387 -20.32 -5.19 -2.88
CA CYS A 387 -21.62 -5.53 -2.30
C CYS A 387 -21.97 -4.69 -1.07
N MET A 388 -21.00 -4.30 -0.24
CA MET A 388 -21.23 -3.34 0.84
C MET A 388 -21.73 -2.01 0.26
N VAL A 389 -21.12 -1.51 -0.81
CA VAL A 389 -21.56 -0.26 -1.48
C VAL A 389 -22.95 -0.46 -2.10
N CYS A 390 -23.18 -1.55 -2.82
CA CYS A 390 -24.48 -1.87 -3.43
C CYS A 390 -25.61 -1.92 -2.40
N ASN A 391 -25.40 -2.61 -1.28
CA ASN A 391 -26.41 -2.72 -0.23
C ASN A 391 -26.73 -1.37 0.42
N ARG A 392 -25.72 -0.51 0.63
CA ARG A 392 -25.91 0.85 1.18
C ARG A 392 -26.63 1.78 0.19
N VAL A 393 -26.37 1.63 -1.11
CA VAL A 393 -27.12 2.33 -2.17
C VAL A 393 -28.59 1.93 -2.14
N TRP A 394 -28.89 0.62 -2.11
CA TRP A 394 -30.26 0.12 -2.01
C TRP A 394 -30.96 0.54 -0.74
N GLU A 395 -30.27 0.53 0.42
CA GLU A 395 -30.81 1.04 1.67
C GLU A 395 -31.31 2.48 1.50
N ASN A 396 -30.55 3.36 0.84
CA ASN A 396 -30.97 4.73 0.60
C ASN A 396 -32.12 4.85 -0.41
N ILE A 397 -32.12 4.06 -1.48
CA ILE A 397 -33.22 4.02 -2.44
C ILE A 397 -34.52 3.63 -1.73
N ASP A 398 -34.49 2.59 -0.90
CA ASP A 398 -35.68 2.09 -0.21
C ASP A 398 -36.15 3.04 0.90
N ARG A 399 -35.22 3.74 1.57
CA ARG A 399 -35.56 4.82 2.49
C ARG A 399 -36.29 5.95 1.77
N GLN A 400 -35.78 6.39 0.62
CA GLN A 400 -36.41 7.45 -0.17
C GLN A 400 -37.80 7.05 -0.65
N LYS A 401 -38.00 5.81 -1.12
CA LYS A 401 -39.34 5.29 -1.49
C LYS A 401 -40.33 5.36 -0.32
N LYS A 402 -39.85 5.21 0.92
CA LYS A 402 -40.63 5.31 2.16
C LYS A 402 -40.77 6.76 2.68
N GLY A 403 -40.26 7.76 1.95
CA GLY A 403 -40.24 9.16 2.39
C GLY A 403 -39.26 9.45 3.54
N LEU A 404 -38.31 8.55 3.81
CA LEU A 404 -37.30 8.70 4.85
C LEU A 404 -36.06 9.42 4.32
N VAL A 405 -35.38 10.16 5.20
CA VAL A 405 -34.10 10.82 4.89
C VAL A 405 -33.03 9.76 4.58
N PRO A 406 -32.26 9.91 3.48
CA PRO A 406 -31.13 9.04 3.18
C PRO A 406 -30.11 9.02 4.33
N LYS A 407 -29.51 7.86 4.57
CA LYS A 407 -28.39 7.71 5.48
C LYS A 407 -27.10 8.16 4.81
N THR A 408 -26.29 8.91 5.55
CA THR A 408 -24.97 9.35 5.12
C THR A 408 -23.92 8.52 5.83
N TRP A 409 -23.11 7.81 5.05
CA TRP A 409 -21.86 7.23 5.53
C TRP A 409 -20.72 8.16 5.14
N GLN A 410 -19.73 8.25 6.00
CA GLN A 410 -18.65 9.20 5.87
C GLN A 410 -17.38 8.58 6.46
N ALA A 411 -16.31 8.57 5.70
CA ALA A 411 -15.02 8.15 6.21
C ALA A 411 -14.47 9.19 7.19
N GLU A 412 -13.76 8.70 8.21
CA GLU A 412 -13.06 9.51 9.20
C GLU A 412 -11.54 9.49 8.98
N GLY A 413 -10.81 10.42 9.61
CA GLY A 413 -9.35 10.55 9.43
C GLY A 413 -8.55 9.30 9.85
N ASN A 414 -9.07 8.48 10.76
CA ASN A 414 -8.45 7.22 11.19
C ASN A 414 -8.76 6.05 10.26
N HIS A 415 -9.63 6.19 9.25
CA HIS A 415 -9.90 5.13 8.28
C HIS A 415 -8.68 4.86 7.40
N LEU A 416 -7.74 5.81 7.25
CA LEU A 416 -6.47 5.62 6.57
C LEU A 416 -5.48 6.67 7.04
N LYS A 417 -4.55 6.28 7.91
CA LYS A 417 -3.59 7.21 8.53
C LYS A 417 -2.26 6.54 8.75
N CYS A 418 -1.19 7.30 8.50
CA CYS A 418 0.18 6.93 8.84
C CYS A 418 0.90 8.12 9.48
N PRO A 419 1.79 7.87 10.47
CA PRO A 419 2.72 8.89 10.93
C PRO A 419 3.67 9.35 9.80
N PRO A 420 4.33 10.50 9.96
CA PRO A 420 5.40 10.91 9.06
C PRO A 420 6.49 9.83 8.96
N PRO A 421 7.10 9.62 7.77
CA PRO A 421 8.25 8.73 7.60
C PRO A 421 9.38 9.09 8.58
N ARG A 422 9.92 8.08 9.26
CA ARG A 422 11.05 8.22 10.19
C ARG A 422 12.33 7.71 9.52
N ILE A 423 13.41 8.43 9.77
CA ILE A 423 14.76 8.12 9.28
C ILE A 423 15.61 7.65 10.47
N PHE A 424 16.45 6.64 10.28
CA PHE A 424 17.37 6.12 11.29
C PHE A 424 18.71 6.87 11.35
N ASP A 425 19.00 7.57 12.45
CA ASP A 425 20.12 8.52 12.50
C ASP A 425 21.52 7.89 12.48
N PHE A 426 21.65 6.59 12.77
CA PHE A 426 22.94 5.86 12.78
C PHE A 426 23.61 5.78 11.39
N ALA A 427 22.89 6.12 10.32
CA ALA A 427 23.42 6.21 8.96
C ALA A 427 24.11 7.56 8.63
N SER A 428 24.48 8.34 9.64
CA SER A 428 25.19 9.63 9.49
C SER A 428 26.66 9.45 9.06
N GLY A 429 26.89 8.76 7.93
CA GLY A 429 28.10 8.89 7.11
C GLY A 429 27.98 10.07 6.12
N PRO A 430 29.05 10.45 5.39
CA PRO A 430 29.05 11.65 4.55
C PRO A 430 27.90 11.58 3.55
N ARG A 431 26.96 12.52 3.70
CA ARG A 431 25.71 12.66 2.94
C ARG A 431 25.95 12.40 1.46
N ASN A 432 25.65 11.19 1.00
CA ASN A 432 25.37 11.00 -0.42
C ASN A 432 24.04 11.71 -0.67
N ARG A 433 24.13 12.96 -1.16
CA ARG A 433 23.01 13.87 -1.47
C ARG A 433 22.02 13.31 -2.52
N THR A 434 22.20 12.05 -2.93
CA THR A 434 21.45 11.32 -3.94
C THR A 434 20.47 10.29 -3.36
N SER A 435 20.49 9.98 -2.05
CA SER A 435 19.58 8.95 -1.52
C SER A 435 18.13 9.46 -1.47
N LEU A 436 17.21 8.74 -2.11
CA LEU A 436 15.75 8.96 -2.02
C LEU A 436 15.24 9.00 -0.58
N ARG A 437 16.01 8.50 0.39
CA ARG A 437 15.75 8.54 1.84
C ARG A 437 15.17 9.86 2.37
N GLY A 438 15.69 11.01 1.94
CA GLY A 438 15.19 12.33 2.37
C GLY A 438 13.92 12.79 1.65
N ILE A 439 13.57 12.15 0.52
CA ILE A 439 12.41 12.52 -0.28
C ILE A 439 11.12 12.21 0.46
N TRP A 440 11.05 11.11 1.22
CA TRP A 440 9.80 10.65 1.81
C TRP A 440 9.23 11.63 2.82
N THR A 441 10.08 12.22 3.67
CA THR A 441 9.65 13.28 4.60
C THR A 441 9.14 14.51 3.84
N ALA A 442 9.86 14.95 2.79
CA ALA A 442 9.43 16.08 1.97
C ALA A 442 8.12 15.79 1.22
N SER A 443 7.97 14.60 0.64
CA SER A 443 6.77 14.12 -0.03
C SER A 443 5.59 14.04 0.94
N TYR A 444 5.81 13.57 2.17
CA TYR A 444 4.79 13.55 3.21
C TYR A 444 4.32 14.97 3.56
N GLU A 445 5.23 15.91 3.80
CA GLU A 445 4.83 17.30 4.09
C GLU A 445 4.14 17.98 2.91
N GLN A 446 4.64 17.76 1.69
CA GLN A 446 4.03 18.26 0.47
C GLN A 446 2.62 17.69 0.28
N SER A 447 2.44 16.40 0.55
CA SER A 447 1.14 15.73 0.41
C SER A 447 0.06 16.26 1.35
N LYS A 448 0.43 16.88 2.49
CA LYS A 448 -0.54 17.59 3.36
C LYS A 448 -1.14 18.81 2.66
N LYS A 449 -0.31 19.59 1.98
CA LYS A 449 -0.76 20.78 1.22
C LYS A 449 -1.63 20.36 0.05
N GLU A 450 -1.19 19.33 -0.66
CA GLU A 450 -1.95 18.67 -1.72
C GLU A 450 -3.31 18.17 -1.27
N ALA A 451 -3.39 17.51 -0.12
CA ALA A 451 -4.63 17.03 0.45
C ALA A 451 -5.61 18.16 0.76
N ARG A 452 -5.13 19.26 1.35
CA ARG A 452 -5.96 20.46 1.64
C ARG A 452 -6.46 21.13 0.36
N ALA A 453 -5.60 21.30 -0.63
CA ALA A 453 -5.96 21.88 -1.92
C ALA A 453 -7.00 21.02 -2.65
N LEU A 454 -6.81 19.70 -2.67
CA LEU A 454 -7.78 18.77 -3.26
C LEU A 454 -9.13 18.88 -2.56
N ARG A 455 -9.16 18.93 -1.24
CA ARG A 455 -10.40 19.10 -0.46
C ARG A 455 -11.14 20.38 -0.88
N CYS A 456 -10.45 21.52 -0.85
CA CYS A 456 -11.00 22.81 -1.25
C CYS A 456 -11.61 22.78 -2.66
N LEU A 457 -10.88 22.19 -3.62
CA LEU A 457 -11.32 22.10 -5.01
C LEU A 457 -12.48 21.13 -5.20
N ALA A 458 -12.49 20.01 -4.50
CA ALA A 458 -13.59 19.05 -4.52
C ALA A 458 -14.88 19.65 -3.95
N GLU A 459 -14.79 20.45 -2.88
CA GLU A 459 -15.95 21.13 -2.26
C GLU A 459 -16.57 22.21 -3.15
N ARG A 460 -15.79 22.86 -4.02
CA ARG A 460 -16.33 23.76 -5.06
C ARG A 460 -17.24 23.02 -6.04
N ASN A 461 -17.14 21.69 -6.09
CA ASN A 461 -17.97 20.80 -6.88
C ASN A 461 -18.01 21.15 -8.37
N ARG A 462 -16.87 21.49 -8.95
CA ARG A 462 -16.68 21.81 -10.37
C ARG A 462 -15.37 21.21 -10.85
N ASN A 463 -15.28 20.95 -12.15
CA ASN A 463 -14.02 20.55 -12.75
C ASN A 463 -12.96 21.63 -12.56
N PHE A 464 -11.73 21.19 -12.29
CA PHE A 464 -10.57 22.05 -12.16
C PHE A 464 -9.41 21.50 -13.00
N THR A 465 -8.54 22.39 -13.44
CA THR A 465 -7.34 22.02 -14.18
C THR A 465 -6.18 21.70 -13.22
N VAL A 466 -5.18 20.99 -13.72
CA VAL A 466 -3.93 20.72 -12.98
C VAL A 466 -3.26 22.02 -12.53
N ALA A 467 -3.33 23.08 -13.34
CA ALA A 467 -2.78 24.39 -12.99
C ALA A 467 -3.53 25.04 -11.83
N GLN A 468 -4.87 24.92 -11.80
CA GLN A 468 -5.68 25.39 -10.67
C GLN A 468 -5.38 24.61 -9.39
N TYR A 469 -5.20 23.28 -9.52
CA TYR A 469 -4.78 22.44 -8.40
C TYR A 469 -3.46 22.91 -7.80
N TRP A 470 -2.40 22.99 -8.60
CA TRP A 470 -1.09 23.40 -8.08
C TRP A 470 -1.08 24.85 -7.56
N LYS A 471 -1.86 25.75 -8.17
CA LYS A 471 -2.05 27.10 -7.62
C LYS A 471 -2.62 27.05 -6.20
N GLU A 472 -3.64 26.22 -5.98
CA GLU A 472 -4.24 26.04 -4.65
C GLU A 472 -3.27 25.39 -3.66
N VAL A 473 -2.45 24.42 -4.09
CA VAL A 473 -1.43 23.77 -3.25
C VAL A 473 -0.40 24.75 -2.68
N PHE A 474 -0.06 25.79 -3.45
CA PHE A 474 0.90 26.82 -3.08
C PHE A 474 0.25 28.13 -2.64
N THR A 475 -1.04 28.11 -2.30
CA THR A 475 -1.71 29.25 -1.66
C THR A 475 -1.44 29.17 -0.15
N ASP A 476 -0.88 30.24 0.42
CA ASP A 476 -0.41 30.31 1.82
C ASP A 476 -1.52 30.10 2.86
#